data_AF-A0A9X0BPS0-F1
#
_entry.id   AF-A0A9X0BPS0-F1
#
_cell.length_a   1.000
_cell.length_b   1.000
_cell.length_c   1.000
_cell.angle_alpha   90.00
_cell.angle_beta   90.00
_cell.angle_gamma   90.00
#
_symmetry.space_group_name_H-M   'P 1'
#
loop_
_entity.id
_entity.type
_entity.pdbx_description
1 polymer ?
#
loop_
_entity_poly.entity_id
_entity_poly.type
_entity_poly.pdbx_seq_one_letter_code
_entity_poly.pdbx_strand_id
1 'polypeptide(L)'
;MNAPEERTKYEGTENSTTHTPPNTSQPAVSDRKKVLIIGAGSAGLALAHGLKKAGIPFLIFEKEEASTRKRNWSIGLHWGYEPLQYLVPADILAGLEQAQVDPHIPITHNDRLPMINGESGALITELKSSKVYRLRRDKFRAMLLQGIDVRWGKRLCDITQSPAGEHVTAKFTDGTEVIGSLVVATDGPHSTTRTLLLGEEAAKVTPIDYAATICFTQHTREHALFLRAHPHHPVHQVGPHPEGYCGWMNIHDADDIDHPENWIFAHYISFPEPRDHVNTRTMREHAAHQKELARRFVDPWRSAFEWMSPDNEVWYSKLRNWDPSLPEHRWDNYQGRVTLAGDAAHPMTYQRGQGLNHAIKDAYTACKAIESFWNQGDFTTEERTGAIQMYEKEMIMRTGEEVRLSEETTLKMHNWSKIMQSPLVQNGMTVKSK
;
A
#
# COMPACT_ATOMS: atom_id res chain seq x y z
N MET A 1 -9.04 99.55 -21.23
CA MET A 1 -7.89 98.63 -21.28
C MET A 1 -7.73 98.05 -19.86
N ASN A 2 -8.76 97.35 -19.36
CA ASN A 2 -9.02 95.90 -19.44
C ASN A 2 -8.11 95.16 -18.46
N ALA A 3 -8.45 95.09 -17.16
CA ALA A 3 -9.50 94.29 -16.47
C ALA A 3 -9.13 92.77 -16.34
N PRO A 4 -9.20 92.18 -15.12
CA PRO A 4 -8.86 90.78 -14.82
C PRO A 4 -10.12 89.89 -14.74
N GLU A 5 -9.98 88.58 -14.93
CA GLU A 5 -11.03 87.59 -14.58
C GLU A 5 -10.46 86.33 -13.92
N GLU A 6 -11.30 85.74 -13.08
CA GLU A 6 -11.03 85.08 -11.81
C GLU A 6 -10.59 83.62 -11.86
N ARG A 7 -9.86 83.21 -10.80
CA ARG A 7 -9.73 81.82 -10.36
C ARG A 7 -10.81 81.51 -9.33
N THR A 8 -11.61 80.47 -9.56
CA THR A 8 -12.44 79.84 -8.52
C THR A 8 -12.10 78.37 -8.39
N LYS A 9 -11.80 77.98 -7.14
CA LYS A 9 -11.64 76.61 -6.65
C LYS A 9 -13.01 75.92 -6.65
N TYR A 10 -13.06 74.65 -7.00
CA TYR A 10 -14.17 73.77 -6.62
C TYR A 10 -13.63 72.51 -5.94
N GLU A 11 -14.22 72.25 -4.78
CA GLU A 11 -14.01 71.11 -3.88
C GLU A 11 -14.52 69.81 -4.52
N GLY A 12 -13.78 68.72 -4.34
CA GLY A 12 -14.22 67.36 -4.66
C GLY A 12 -14.15 66.52 -3.40
N THR A 13 -15.30 66.30 -2.78
CA THR A 13 -15.51 65.42 -1.63
C THR A 13 -15.57 63.95 -2.05
N GLU A 14 -15.13 63.10 -1.14
CA GLU A 14 -15.06 61.64 -1.19
C GLU A 14 -16.41 60.99 -1.50
N ASN A 15 -16.38 59.89 -2.26
CA ASN A 15 -17.32 58.79 -2.03
C ASN A 15 -16.60 57.45 -2.22
N SER A 16 -16.35 56.82 -1.07
CA SER A 16 -15.94 55.44 -0.89
C SER A 16 -16.99 54.49 -1.49
N THR A 17 -16.64 53.77 -2.55
CA THR A 17 -17.36 52.58 -2.97
C THR A 17 -16.59 51.36 -2.48
N THR A 18 -17.10 50.77 -1.40
CA THR A 18 -16.71 49.47 -0.89
C THR A 18 -16.91 48.40 -1.97
N HIS A 19 -15.82 47.81 -2.44
CA HIS A 19 -15.84 46.56 -3.19
C HIS A 19 -16.21 45.42 -2.26
N THR A 20 -17.44 44.95 -2.34
CA THR A 20 -17.85 43.66 -1.75
C THR A 20 -17.25 42.54 -2.61
N PRO A 21 -16.52 41.57 -2.03
CA PRO A 21 -16.03 40.41 -2.78
C PRO A 21 -17.21 39.53 -3.24
N PRO A 22 -17.05 38.77 -4.34
CA PRO A 22 -18.14 37.98 -4.89
C PRO A 22 -18.56 36.88 -3.92
N ASN A 23 -19.86 36.81 -3.72
CA ASN A 23 -20.59 35.81 -2.94
C ASN A 23 -20.12 34.39 -3.33
N THR A 24 -19.47 33.69 -2.41
CA THR A 24 -19.14 32.27 -2.54
C THR A 24 -20.44 31.48 -2.59
N SER A 25 -20.95 31.23 -3.79
CA SER A 25 -22.12 30.38 -3.99
C SER A 25 -21.83 29.01 -3.37
N GLN A 26 -22.63 28.62 -2.38
CA GLN A 26 -22.55 27.28 -1.81
C GLN A 26 -22.61 26.23 -2.94
N PRO A 27 -21.77 25.19 -2.90
CA PRO A 27 -21.79 24.14 -3.91
C PRO A 27 -23.17 23.48 -3.94
N ALA A 28 -23.66 23.18 -5.13
CA ALA A 28 -24.94 22.54 -5.34
C ALA A 28 -25.01 21.21 -4.55
N VAL A 29 -26.20 20.83 -4.07
CA VAL A 29 -26.41 19.62 -3.26
C VAL A 29 -25.92 18.35 -3.99
N SER A 30 -26.05 18.31 -5.32
CA SER A 30 -25.52 17.22 -6.16
C SER A 30 -24.00 17.10 -6.11
N ASP A 31 -23.28 18.21 -5.94
CA ASP A 31 -21.82 18.23 -5.89
C ASP A 31 -21.25 17.70 -4.57
N ARG A 32 -22.09 17.48 -3.55
CA ARG A 32 -21.68 16.95 -2.25
C ARG A 32 -21.88 15.45 -2.12
N LYS A 33 -22.81 14.86 -2.89
CA LYS A 33 -23.19 13.43 -2.83
C LYS A 33 -22.19 12.53 -3.57
N LYS A 34 -20.94 12.53 -3.13
CA LYS A 34 -19.89 11.62 -3.64
C LYS A 34 -18.89 11.22 -2.55
N VAL A 35 -18.24 10.08 -2.74
CA VAL A 35 -17.10 9.62 -1.94
C VAL A 35 -15.80 10.15 -2.55
N LEU A 36 -14.89 10.67 -1.73
CA LEU A 36 -13.54 11.07 -2.15
C LEU A 36 -12.56 9.99 -1.72
N ILE A 37 -11.91 9.32 -2.67
CA ILE A 37 -10.87 8.33 -2.41
C ILE A 37 -9.51 9.02 -2.57
N ILE A 38 -8.71 9.04 -1.52
CA ILE A 38 -7.35 9.62 -1.56
C ILE A 38 -6.34 8.47 -1.70
N GLY A 39 -5.65 8.40 -2.84
CA GLY A 39 -4.70 7.34 -3.19
C GLY A 39 -5.26 6.35 -4.22
N ALA A 40 -4.53 6.14 -5.32
CA ALA A 40 -4.87 5.15 -6.35
C ALA A 40 -3.97 3.90 -6.24
N GLY A 41 -3.80 3.40 -5.02
CA GLY A 41 -3.19 2.10 -4.73
C GLY A 41 -4.19 0.95 -4.87
N SER A 42 -3.77 -0.27 -4.49
CA SER A 42 -4.62 -1.47 -4.58
C SER A 42 -5.95 -1.33 -3.84
N ALA A 43 -5.94 -0.81 -2.61
CA ALA A 43 -7.16 -0.59 -1.83
C ALA A 43 -8.09 0.45 -2.48
N GLY A 44 -7.55 1.62 -2.84
CA GLY A 44 -8.34 2.71 -3.42
C GLY A 44 -8.99 2.33 -4.76
N LEU A 45 -8.25 1.64 -5.63
CA LEU A 45 -8.78 1.17 -6.91
C LEU A 45 -9.81 0.04 -6.73
N ALA A 46 -9.58 -0.91 -5.80
CA ALA A 46 -10.55 -1.96 -5.51
C ALA A 46 -11.85 -1.36 -4.92
N LEU A 47 -11.75 -0.38 -4.02
CA LEU A 47 -12.89 0.35 -3.49
C LEU A 47 -13.63 1.11 -4.61
N ALA A 48 -12.91 1.78 -5.51
CA ALA A 48 -13.49 2.48 -6.65
C ALA A 48 -14.33 1.55 -7.54
N HIS A 49 -13.85 0.32 -7.81
CA HIS A 49 -14.65 -0.69 -8.52
C HIS A 49 -15.91 -1.08 -7.76
N GLY A 50 -15.81 -1.32 -6.45
CA GLY A 50 -16.96 -1.64 -5.60
C GLY A 50 -18.02 -0.53 -5.62
N LEU A 51 -17.61 0.72 -5.42
CA LEU A 51 -18.51 1.87 -5.45
C LEU A 51 -19.14 2.06 -6.85
N LYS A 52 -18.35 1.88 -7.92
CA LYS A 52 -18.84 1.92 -9.30
C LYS A 52 -19.93 0.87 -9.53
N LYS A 53 -19.69 -0.37 -9.09
CA LYS A 53 -20.64 -1.49 -9.21
C LYS A 53 -21.92 -1.24 -8.41
N ALA A 54 -21.81 -0.57 -7.26
CA ALA A 54 -22.94 -0.17 -6.42
C ALA A 54 -23.68 1.09 -6.90
N GLY A 55 -23.23 1.74 -7.98
CA GLY A 55 -23.82 2.99 -8.46
C GLY A 55 -23.60 4.20 -7.53
N ILE A 56 -22.57 4.14 -6.69
CA ILE A 56 -22.23 5.18 -5.71
C ILE A 56 -21.23 6.16 -6.35
N PRO A 57 -21.56 7.46 -6.50
CA PRO A 57 -20.64 8.44 -7.08
C PRO A 57 -19.37 8.58 -6.26
N PHE A 58 -18.22 8.61 -6.92
CA PHE A 58 -16.93 8.85 -6.28
C PHE A 58 -15.97 9.63 -7.18
N LEU A 59 -14.94 10.20 -6.57
CA LEU A 59 -13.73 10.70 -7.23
C LEU A 59 -12.51 10.08 -6.56
N ILE A 60 -11.50 9.70 -7.34
CA ILE A 60 -10.26 9.14 -6.84
C ILE A 60 -9.06 10.01 -7.25
N PHE A 61 -8.21 10.31 -6.28
CA PHE A 61 -7.09 11.23 -6.42
C PHE A 61 -5.77 10.52 -6.17
N GLU A 62 -4.72 10.87 -6.92
CA GLU A 62 -3.39 10.31 -6.76
C GLU A 62 -2.33 11.40 -6.88
N LYS A 63 -1.33 11.35 -6.00
CA LYS A 63 -0.26 12.35 -5.92
C LYS A 63 0.81 12.18 -6.99
N GLU A 64 0.92 10.98 -7.55
CA GLU A 64 1.79 10.72 -8.70
C GLU A 64 1.23 11.41 -9.96
N GLU A 65 2.12 11.84 -10.85
CA GLU A 65 1.74 12.53 -12.10
C GLU A 65 1.16 11.56 -13.15
N ALA A 66 1.49 10.27 -13.04
CA ALA A 66 1.08 9.25 -13.99
C ALA A 66 0.98 7.86 -13.34
N SER A 67 0.47 6.90 -14.12
CA SER A 67 0.30 5.50 -13.69
C SER A 67 1.61 4.76 -13.46
N THR A 68 2.73 5.23 -14.02
CA THR A 68 4.04 4.60 -13.89
C THR A 68 4.69 4.90 -12.54
N ARG A 69 5.15 3.87 -11.82
CA ARG A 69 5.96 4.03 -10.60
C ARG A 69 7.34 3.41 -10.81
N LYS A 70 8.38 4.12 -10.40
CA LYS A 70 9.77 3.60 -10.44
C LYS A 70 9.98 2.38 -9.54
N ARG A 71 9.29 2.32 -8.40
CA ARG A 71 9.36 1.18 -7.46
C ARG A 71 8.22 0.19 -7.72
N ASN A 72 8.58 -0.94 -8.27
CA ASN A 72 7.68 -2.08 -8.45
C ASN A 72 8.10 -3.21 -7.51
N TRP A 73 7.14 -3.97 -6.99
CA TRP A 73 7.41 -5.12 -6.13
C TRP A 73 6.44 -6.25 -6.47
N SER A 74 6.79 -7.47 -6.11
CA SER A 74 5.86 -8.60 -6.16
C SER A 74 5.06 -8.68 -4.85
N ILE A 75 3.76 -8.97 -4.93
CA ILE A 75 2.83 -9.05 -3.80
C ILE A 75 2.03 -10.34 -3.83
N GLY A 76 1.67 -10.88 -2.67
CA GLY A 76 0.86 -12.10 -2.57
C GLY A 76 -0.62 -11.79 -2.34
N LEU A 77 -1.50 -12.41 -3.13
CA LEU A 77 -2.96 -12.41 -2.91
C LEU A 77 -3.43 -13.85 -2.68
N HIS A 78 -4.16 -14.07 -1.60
CA HIS A 78 -4.73 -15.38 -1.23
C HIS A 78 -6.17 -15.20 -0.73
N TRP A 79 -6.44 -15.30 0.57
CA TRP A 79 -7.77 -15.05 1.14
C TRP A 79 -8.36 -13.66 0.82
N GLY A 80 -7.55 -12.66 0.45
CA GLY A 80 -8.04 -11.37 -0.05
C GLY A 80 -8.68 -11.45 -1.45
N TYR A 81 -8.53 -12.57 -2.15
CA TYR A 81 -9.14 -12.82 -3.46
C TYR A 81 -10.67 -12.87 -3.39
N GLU A 82 -11.25 -13.51 -2.38
CA GLU A 82 -12.72 -13.58 -2.24
C GLU A 82 -13.35 -12.18 -2.08
N PRO A 83 -12.87 -11.30 -1.19
CA PRO A 83 -13.30 -9.90 -1.17
C PRO A 83 -13.07 -9.15 -2.49
N LEU A 84 -11.98 -9.44 -3.21
CA LEU A 84 -11.70 -8.85 -4.53
C LEU A 84 -12.77 -9.21 -5.55
N GLN A 85 -13.25 -10.46 -5.55
CA GLN A 85 -14.30 -10.95 -6.46
C GLN A 85 -15.62 -10.20 -6.28
N TYR A 86 -15.92 -9.75 -5.07
CA TYR A 86 -17.10 -8.91 -4.83
C TYR A 86 -16.93 -7.53 -5.46
N LEU A 87 -15.77 -6.91 -5.24
CA LEU A 87 -15.47 -5.53 -5.62
C LEU A 87 -15.31 -5.35 -7.13
N VAL A 88 -14.57 -6.26 -7.77
CA VAL A 88 -14.09 -6.07 -9.15
C VAL A 88 -14.96 -6.85 -10.14
N PRO A 89 -15.42 -6.22 -11.24
CA PRO A 89 -16.13 -6.91 -12.31
C PRO A 89 -15.36 -8.10 -12.89
N ALA A 90 -16.09 -9.13 -13.33
CA ALA A 90 -15.50 -10.40 -13.76
C ALA A 90 -14.58 -10.26 -14.99
N ASP A 91 -14.91 -9.36 -15.91
CA ASP A 91 -14.11 -9.03 -17.11
C ASP A 91 -12.77 -8.39 -16.75
N ILE A 92 -12.73 -7.52 -15.73
CA ILE A 92 -11.48 -6.96 -15.22
C ILE A 92 -10.70 -8.01 -14.43
N LEU A 93 -11.38 -8.78 -13.58
CA LEU A 93 -10.76 -9.82 -12.76
C LEU A 93 -10.14 -10.95 -13.59
N ALA A 94 -10.65 -11.19 -14.80
CA ALA A 94 -10.07 -12.14 -15.75
C ALA A 94 -8.59 -11.84 -16.09
N GLY A 95 -8.15 -10.59 -15.93
CA GLY A 95 -6.74 -10.18 -16.10
C GLY A 95 -5.80 -10.56 -14.95
N LEU A 96 -6.31 -11.17 -13.87
CA LEU A 96 -5.51 -11.46 -12.67
C LEU A 96 -4.39 -12.47 -12.94
N GLU A 97 -4.65 -13.45 -13.80
CA GLU A 97 -3.65 -14.46 -14.21
C GLU A 97 -2.47 -13.80 -14.93
N GLN A 98 -2.76 -12.84 -15.82
CA GLN A 98 -1.73 -12.09 -16.56
C GLN A 98 -0.97 -11.12 -15.65
N ALA A 99 -1.56 -10.74 -14.51
CA ALA A 99 -0.91 -9.92 -13.50
C ALA A 99 0.08 -10.69 -12.61
N GLN A 100 0.21 -12.02 -12.79
CA GLN A 100 1.21 -12.80 -12.08
C GLN A 100 2.65 -12.42 -12.49
N VAL A 101 3.58 -12.74 -11.60
CA VAL A 101 5.04 -12.65 -11.83
C VAL A 101 5.52 -13.66 -12.87
N ASP A 102 4.80 -14.77 -12.99
CA ASP A 102 4.96 -15.77 -14.04
C ASP A 102 3.55 -16.26 -14.43
N PRO A 103 2.99 -15.81 -15.56
CA PRO A 103 1.66 -16.21 -16.00
C PRO A 103 1.61 -17.64 -16.58
N HIS A 104 2.77 -18.30 -16.75
CA HIS A 104 2.87 -19.65 -17.31
C HIS A 104 2.87 -20.74 -16.23
N ILE A 105 3.05 -20.36 -14.96
CA ILE A 105 2.92 -21.28 -13.83
C ILE A 105 1.47 -21.26 -13.34
N PRO A 106 0.72 -22.37 -13.50
CA PRO A 106 -0.64 -22.44 -13.02
C PRO A 106 -0.66 -22.43 -11.50
N ILE A 107 -1.61 -21.69 -10.93
CA ILE A 107 -1.83 -21.68 -9.49
C ILE A 107 -2.47 -23.01 -9.09
N THR A 108 -1.89 -23.67 -8.10
CA THR A 108 -2.41 -24.96 -7.64
C THR A 108 -3.05 -24.84 -6.26
N HIS A 109 -3.91 -25.81 -5.93
CA HIS A 109 -4.43 -25.95 -4.57
C HIS A 109 -3.40 -26.52 -3.58
N ASN A 110 -2.19 -26.86 -4.07
CA ASN A 110 -1.11 -27.47 -3.32
C ASN A 110 0.20 -26.70 -3.49
N ASP A 111 0.14 -25.37 -3.59
CA ASP A 111 1.34 -24.56 -3.68
C ASP A 111 2.19 -24.75 -2.43
N ARG A 112 3.48 -25.06 -2.64
CA ARG A 112 4.44 -25.33 -1.59
C ARG A 112 5.44 -24.20 -1.56
N LEU A 113 5.47 -23.45 -0.47
CA LEU A 113 6.48 -22.42 -0.27
C LEU A 113 7.55 -23.00 0.67
N PRO A 114 8.71 -23.44 0.14
CA PRO A 114 9.74 -24.03 0.97
C PRO A 114 10.40 -22.93 1.81
N MET A 115 10.56 -23.24 3.09
CA MET A 115 11.46 -22.54 3.98
C MET A 115 12.70 -23.42 4.15
N ILE A 116 13.85 -22.91 3.76
CA ILE A 116 15.12 -23.63 3.86
C ILE A 116 16.06 -22.93 4.85
N ASN A 117 17.02 -23.65 5.40
CA ASN A 117 18.06 -23.07 6.22
C ASN A 117 19.00 -22.27 5.31
N GLY A 118 19.13 -20.97 5.55
CA GLY A 118 19.98 -20.09 4.76
C GLY A 118 21.47 -20.45 4.78
N GLU A 119 21.96 -21.13 5.83
CA GLU A 119 23.38 -21.53 5.98
C GLU A 119 23.69 -22.92 5.42
N SER A 120 22.74 -23.87 5.49
CA SER A 120 22.99 -25.27 5.09
C SER A 120 22.23 -25.70 3.84
N GLY A 121 21.21 -24.94 3.41
CA GLY A 121 20.30 -25.30 2.33
C GLY A 121 19.29 -26.40 2.70
N ALA A 122 19.35 -26.94 3.92
CA ALA A 122 18.43 -27.98 4.36
C ALA A 122 17.00 -27.47 4.43
N LEU A 123 16.03 -28.27 3.97
CA LEU A 123 14.61 -27.95 4.13
C LEU A 123 14.24 -27.90 5.61
N ILE A 124 13.68 -26.77 6.05
CA ILE A 124 13.14 -26.61 7.41
C ILE A 124 11.68 -27.08 7.42
N THR A 125 10.86 -26.54 6.52
CA THR A 125 9.44 -26.88 6.38
C THR A 125 8.91 -26.46 5.02
N GLU A 126 7.78 -27.03 4.60
CA GLU A 126 7.03 -26.60 3.42
C GLU A 126 5.68 -26.01 3.86
N LEU A 127 5.46 -24.73 3.54
CA LEU A 127 4.18 -24.11 3.76
C LEU A 127 3.24 -24.51 2.64
N LYS A 128 2.18 -25.24 2.97
CA LYS A 128 1.11 -25.58 2.04
C LYS A 128 0.07 -24.46 2.06
N SER A 129 -0.10 -23.78 0.93
CA SER A 129 -1.12 -22.76 0.79
C SER A 129 -2.11 -23.12 -0.31
N SER A 130 -3.39 -22.82 -0.09
CA SER A 130 -4.41 -22.92 -1.11
C SER A 130 -4.39 -21.66 -1.97
N LYS A 131 -4.04 -21.80 -3.26
CA LYS A 131 -4.16 -20.77 -4.30
C LYS A 131 -3.58 -19.40 -3.93
N VAL A 132 -2.26 -19.23 -4.10
CA VAL A 132 -1.60 -17.94 -3.88
C VAL A 132 -1.24 -17.31 -5.22
N TYR A 133 -1.86 -16.19 -5.55
CA TYR A 133 -1.41 -15.37 -6.67
C TYR A 133 -0.15 -14.61 -6.25
N ARG A 134 0.93 -14.77 -7.00
CA ARG A 134 2.13 -13.94 -6.87
C ARG A 134 2.06 -12.88 -7.96
N LEU A 135 1.64 -11.69 -7.58
CA LEU A 135 1.29 -10.63 -8.51
C LEU A 135 2.43 -9.63 -8.66
N ARG A 136 2.68 -9.21 -9.89
CA ARG A 136 3.41 -7.99 -10.20
C ARG A 136 2.53 -6.79 -9.87
N ARG A 137 2.99 -5.93 -8.96
CA ARG A 137 2.18 -4.80 -8.47
C ARG A 137 1.76 -3.84 -9.59
N ASP A 138 2.66 -3.54 -10.52
CA ASP A 138 2.36 -2.71 -11.70
C ASP A 138 1.25 -3.32 -12.56
N LYS A 139 1.34 -4.62 -12.89
CA LYS A 139 0.31 -5.30 -13.67
C LYS A 139 -1.03 -5.40 -12.96
N PHE A 140 -1.02 -5.77 -11.66
CA PHE A 140 -2.24 -5.83 -10.86
C PHE A 140 -2.91 -4.46 -10.76
N ARG A 141 -2.12 -3.40 -10.57
CA ARG A 141 -2.62 -2.04 -10.57
C ARG A 141 -3.15 -1.62 -11.95
N ALA A 142 -2.47 -1.98 -13.04
CA ALA A 142 -2.92 -1.72 -14.40
C ALA A 142 -4.26 -2.41 -14.69
N MET A 143 -4.44 -3.65 -14.23
CA MET A 143 -5.73 -4.34 -14.26
C MET A 143 -6.81 -3.53 -13.54
N LEU A 144 -6.56 -3.11 -12.29
CA LEU A 144 -7.54 -2.34 -11.51
C LEU A 144 -7.76 -0.91 -12.02
N LEU A 145 -6.88 -0.34 -12.84
CA LEU A 145 -7.06 0.99 -13.43
C LEU A 145 -8.09 0.99 -14.56
N GLN A 146 -8.39 -0.17 -15.16
CA GLN A 146 -9.32 -0.26 -16.28
C GLN A 146 -10.71 0.29 -15.90
N GLY A 147 -11.17 1.29 -16.64
CA GLY A 147 -12.48 1.91 -16.44
C GLY A 147 -12.61 2.80 -15.19
N ILE A 148 -11.51 3.16 -14.54
CA ILE A 148 -11.49 4.10 -13.39
C ILE A 148 -10.83 5.42 -13.80
N ASP A 149 -11.55 6.53 -13.66
CA ASP A 149 -11.03 7.89 -13.92
C ASP A 149 -10.24 8.41 -12.70
N VAL A 150 -8.91 8.27 -12.73
CA VAL A 150 -8.01 8.76 -11.67
C VAL A 150 -7.59 10.20 -11.94
N ARG A 151 -7.71 11.05 -10.93
CA ARG A 151 -7.20 12.43 -10.94
C ARG A 151 -5.77 12.47 -10.43
N TRP A 152 -4.82 12.45 -11.37
CA TRP A 152 -3.37 12.47 -11.13
C TRP A 152 -2.84 13.86 -10.75
N GLY A 153 -1.63 13.92 -10.18
CA GLY A 153 -1.00 15.16 -9.71
C GLY A 153 -1.70 15.79 -8.50
N LYS A 154 -2.60 15.05 -7.83
CA LYS A 154 -3.45 15.54 -6.74
C LYS A 154 -2.92 15.07 -5.40
N ARG A 155 -1.96 15.84 -4.87
CA ARG A 155 -1.41 15.66 -3.52
C ARG A 155 -2.28 16.37 -2.49
N LEU A 156 -2.93 15.60 -1.63
CA LEU A 156 -3.69 16.13 -0.49
C LEU A 156 -2.76 16.93 0.43
N CYS A 157 -3.24 18.07 0.92
CA CYS A 157 -2.56 18.85 1.95
C CYS A 157 -3.44 19.20 3.16
N ASP A 158 -4.76 19.18 3.02
CA ASP A 158 -5.68 19.55 4.10
C ASP A 158 -7.04 18.84 3.93
N ILE A 159 -7.73 18.60 5.05
CA ILE A 159 -9.10 18.09 5.10
C ILE A 159 -9.85 18.93 6.13
N THR A 160 -10.96 19.54 5.71
CA THR A 160 -11.81 20.32 6.60
C THR A 160 -13.26 19.85 6.57
N GLN A 161 -13.90 19.87 7.74
CA GLN A 161 -15.35 19.67 7.85
C GLN A 161 -16.07 21.02 7.74
N SER A 162 -17.23 21.05 7.09
CA SER A 162 -18.10 22.23 7.14
C SER A 162 -18.53 22.51 8.60
N PRO A 163 -18.79 23.78 9.00
CA PRO A 163 -19.17 24.11 10.37
C PRO A 163 -20.40 23.37 10.91
N ALA A 164 -21.41 23.16 10.05
CA ALA A 164 -22.62 22.40 10.40
C ALA A 164 -22.45 20.88 10.22
N GLY A 165 -21.24 20.41 9.89
CA GLY A 165 -20.95 19.01 9.69
C GLY A 165 -21.71 18.36 8.55
N GLU A 166 -22.09 19.11 7.49
CA GLU A 166 -22.84 18.66 6.31
C GLU A 166 -21.97 18.00 5.23
N HIS A 167 -20.71 18.43 5.10
CA HIS A 167 -19.78 17.91 4.10
C HIS A 167 -18.33 17.94 4.59
N VAL A 168 -17.46 17.31 3.82
CA VAL A 168 -16.00 17.33 3.99
C VAL A 168 -15.35 17.89 2.72
N THR A 169 -14.29 18.66 2.88
CA THR A 169 -13.50 19.26 1.80
C THR A 169 -12.10 18.69 1.84
N ALA A 170 -11.63 18.12 0.72
CA ALA A 170 -10.24 17.76 0.51
C ALA A 170 -9.55 18.87 -0.28
N LYS A 171 -8.42 19.37 0.21
CA LYS A 171 -7.61 20.39 -0.48
C LYS A 171 -6.30 19.79 -0.95
N PHE A 172 -5.86 20.24 -2.12
CA PHE A 172 -4.66 19.75 -2.78
C PHE A 172 -3.60 20.84 -2.89
N THR A 173 -2.34 20.45 -3.04
CA THR A 173 -1.20 21.39 -3.09
C THR A 173 -1.21 22.32 -4.30
N ASP A 174 -2.00 22.02 -5.34
CA ASP A 174 -2.21 22.91 -6.48
C ASP A 174 -3.28 23.99 -6.23
N GLY A 175 -3.80 24.06 -5.00
CA GLY A 175 -4.83 25.01 -4.58
C GLY A 175 -6.26 24.57 -4.92
N THR A 176 -6.44 23.42 -5.59
CA THR A 176 -7.79 22.91 -5.86
C THR A 176 -8.44 22.33 -4.61
N GLU A 177 -9.74 22.51 -4.49
CA GLU A 177 -10.55 21.94 -3.41
C GLU A 177 -11.70 21.12 -3.99
N VAL A 178 -12.01 20.01 -3.34
CA VAL A 178 -13.12 19.14 -3.74
C VAL A 178 -13.95 18.78 -2.52
N ILE A 179 -15.26 18.94 -2.66
CA ILE A 179 -16.23 18.64 -1.62
C ILE A 179 -16.84 17.25 -1.87
N GLY A 180 -17.08 16.53 -0.78
CA GLY A 180 -17.75 15.24 -0.77
C GLY A 180 -18.49 14.98 0.52
N SER A 181 -19.17 13.84 0.56
CA SER A 181 -19.89 13.38 1.74
C SER A 181 -18.99 12.60 2.70
N LEU A 182 -17.98 11.94 2.15
CA LEU A 182 -17.06 11.04 2.83
C LEU A 182 -15.69 11.10 2.13
N VAL A 183 -14.62 11.02 2.91
CA VAL A 183 -13.25 10.75 2.47
C VAL A 183 -12.86 9.34 2.94
N VAL A 184 -12.39 8.51 2.03
CA VAL A 184 -11.72 7.24 2.35
C VAL A 184 -10.26 7.34 1.90
N ALA A 185 -9.35 7.39 2.86
CA ALA A 185 -7.93 7.51 2.57
C ALA A 185 -7.27 6.14 2.43
N THR A 186 -6.62 5.93 1.30
CA THR A 186 -5.83 4.76 0.91
C THR A 186 -4.45 5.21 0.40
N ASP A 187 -3.96 6.32 0.95
CA ASP A 187 -2.79 7.09 0.53
C ASP A 187 -1.45 6.55 1.07
N GLY A 188 -1.48 5.34 1.63
CA GLY A 188 -0.30 4.50 1.87
C GLY A 188 0.35 4.67 3.24
N PRO A 189 1.53 4.06 3.45
CA PRO A 189 2.18 3.98 4.76
C PRO A 189 2.63 5.32 5.33
N HIS A 190 2.73 6.36 4.50
CA HIS A 190 3.03 7.74 4.90
C HIS A 190 1.81 8.65 4.66
N SER A 191 0.65 8.17 5.08
CA SER A 191 -0.65 8.81 4.86
C SER A 191 -0.67 10.24 5.37
N THR A 192 -0.95 11.19 4.47
CA THR A 192 -1.19 12.59 4.82
C THR A 192 -2.50 12.70 5.58
N THR A 193 -3.53 11.93 5.20
CA THR A 193 -4.80 11.93 5.94
C THR A 193 -4.61 11.49 7.38
N ARG A 194 -3.86 10.41 7.63
CA ARG A 194 -3.56 9.95 8.99
C ARG A 194 -2.85 11.03 9.81
N THR A 195 -1.89 11.74 9.21
CA THR A 195 -1.21 12.89 9.85
C THR A 195 -2.17 14.04 10.16
N LEU A 196 -3.08 14.39 9.26
CA LEU A 196 -4.06 15.46 9.49
C LEU A 196 -5.04 15.13 10.64
N LEU A 197 -5.38 13.85 10.80
CA LEU A 197 -6.33 13.41 11.82
C LEU A 197 -5.70 13.25 13.22
N LEU A 198 -4.43 12.87 13.30
CA LEU A 198 -3.76 12.49 14.56
C LEU A 198 -2.63 13.43 14.98
N GLY A 199 -2.15 14.29 14.07
CA GLY A 199 -0.88 14.99 14.21
C GLY A 199 0.33 14.15 13.80
N GLU A 200 1.49 14.80 13.66
CA GLU A 200 2.70 14.16 13.12
C GLU A 200 3.20 12.98 13.95
N GLU A 201 3.28 13.15 15.28
CA GLU A 201 3.85 12.14 16.17
C GLU A 201 3.01 10.86 16.22
N ALA A 202 1.70 10.97 16.43
CA ALA A 202 0.81 9.81 16.52
C ALA A 202 0.57 9.12 15.16
N ALA A 203 0.73 9.82 14.03
CA ALA A 203 0.58 9.22 12.69
C ALA A 203 1.85 8.52 12.17
N LYS A 204 2.99 8.75 12.82
CA LYS A 204 4.30 8.29 12.37
C LYS A 204 4.43 6.78 12.50
N VAL A 205 4.88 6.15 11.42
CA VAL A 205 5.22 4.72 11.44
C VAL A 205 6.44 4.45 12.32
N THR A 206 6.34 3.45 13.19
CA THR A 206 7.36 3.08 14.18
C THR A 206 8.37 2.12 13.56
N PRO A 207 9.68 2.45 13.60
CA PRO A 207 10.73 1.52 13.17
C PRO A 207 10.92 0.38 14.18
N ILE A 208 11.26 -0.79 13.66
CA ILE A 208 11.66 -1.96 14.45
C ILE A 208 13.16 -2.24 14.28
N ASP A 209 13.72 -3.17 15.06
CA ASP A 209 15.16 -3.48 15.11
C ASP A 209 15.68 -4.29 13.90
N TYR A 210 15.07 -4.08 12.73
CA TYR A 210 15.43 -4.74 11.48
C TYR A 210 15.31 -3.80 10.29
N ALA A 211 16.16 -4.03 9.31
CA ALA A 211 16.07 -3.41 7.99
C ALA A 211 16.17 -4.48 6.90
N ALA A 212 15.92 -4.05 5.67
CA ALA A 212 16.06 -4.88 4.50
C ALA A 212 16.73 -4.12 3.36
N THR A 213 17.45 -4.86 2.54
CA THR A 213 17.90 -4.42 1.23
C THR A 213 17.20 -5.23 0.16
N ILE A 214 16.82 -4.58 -0.93
CA ILE A 214 16.07 -5.18 -2.02
C ILE A 214 16.72 -4.79 -3.32
N CYS A 215 16.86 -5.73 -4.24
CA CYS A 215 17.36 -5.47 -5.58
C CYS A 215 16.61 -6.31 -6.62
N PHE A 216 16.67 -5.85 -7.87
CA PHE A 216 16.23 -6.62 -9.03
C PHE A 216 17.43 -6.95 -9.90
N THR A 217 17.50 -8.17 -10.41
CA THR A 217 18.59 -8.62 -11.27
C THR A 217 18.06 -9.37 -12.47
N GLN A 218 18.80 -9.25 -13.57
CA GLN A 218 18.72 -10.14 -14.72
C GLN A 218 20.02 -10.93 -14.80
N HIS A 219 19.96 -12.14 -15.32
CA HIS A 219 21.11 -13.03 -15.40
C HIS A 219 21.24 -13.66 -16.79
N THR A 220 22.37 -14.31 -17.06
CA THR A 220 22.50 -15.15 -18.26
C THR A 220 21.44 -16.25 -18.24
N ARG A 221 21.12 -16.81 -19.41
CA ARG A 221 20.17 -17.91 -19.54
C ARG A 221 20.48 -19.08 -18.59
N GLU A 222 21.74 -19.48 -18.51
CA GLU A 222 22.21 -20.56 -17.64
C GLU A 222 21.94 -20.26 -16.16
N HIS A 223 22.34 -19.07 -15.69
CA HIS A 223 22.11 -18.64 -14.32
C HIS A 223 20.62 -18.53 -13.99
N ALA A 224 19.81 -17.94 -14.88
CA ALA A 224 18.37 -17.80 -14.66
C ALA A 224 17.67 -19.17 -14.54
N LEU A 225 18.07 -20.15 -15.36
CA LEU A 225 17.57 -21.52 -15.26
C LEU A 225 18.02 -22.19 -13.96
N PHE A 226 19.27 -22.00 -13.53
CA PHE A 226 19.77 -22.51 -12.27
C PHE A 226 18.96 -22.01 -11.07
N LEU A 227 18.66 -20.70 -11.01
CA LEU A 227 17.89 -20.10 -9.91
C LEU A 227 16.48 -20.67 -9.75
N ARG A 228 15.93 -21.30 -10.80
CA ARG A 228 14.59 -21.92 -10.80
C ARG A 228 14.60 -23.44 -10.87
N ALA A 229 15.78 -24.06 -10.98
CA ALA A 229 15.93 -25.50 -11.08
C ALA A 229 15.69 -26.17 -9.71
N HIS A 230 15.15 -27.38 -9.72
CA HIS A 230 15.02 -28.18 -8.51
C HIS A 230 16.41 -28.39 -7.85
N PRO A 231 16.56 -28.20 -6.53
CA PRO A 231 15.53 -28.14 -5.50
C PRO A 231 14.93 -26.74 -5.21
N HIS A 232 15.32 -25.71 -5.95
CA HIS A 232 14.78 -24.35 -5.77
C HIS A 232 13.34 -24.27 -6.26
N HIS A 233 12.52 -23.49 -5.55
CA HIS A 233 11.13 -23.27 -5.96
C HIS A 233 11.09 -22.20 -7.07
N PRO A 234 10.35 -22.45 -8.17
CA PRO A 234 10.47 -21.68 -9.41
C PRO A 234 10.03 -20.21 -9.31
N VAL A 235 9.33 -19.82 -8.24
CA VAL A 235 8.74 -18.49 -8.05
C VAL A 235 9.18 -17.80 -6.76
N HIS A 236 9.55 -18.56 -5.73
CA HIS A 236 9.65 -18.06 -4.36
C HIS A 236 10.44 -19.00 -3.45
N GLN A 237 11.49 -18.51 -2.82
CA GLN A 237 12.21 -19.20 -1.77
C GLN A 237 12.53 -18.25 -0.61
N VAL A 238 12.44 -18.77 0.62
CA VAL A 238 12.79 -18.03 1.84
C VAL A 238 13.79 -18.83 2.67
N GLY A 239 14.79 -18.12 3.19
CA GLY A 239 15.89 -18.69 3.95
C GLY A 239 16.19 -17.90 5.22
N PRO A 240 15.56 -18.20 6.38
CA PRO A 240 16.08 -17.74 7.65
C PRO A 240 17.50 -18.30 7.90
N HIS A 241 18.37 -17.48 8.45
CA HIS A 241 19.77 -17.79 8.70
C HIS A 241 20.03 -17.87 10.22
N PRO A 242 20.84 -18.82 10.72
CA PRO A 242 21.17 -18.95 12.14
C PRO A 242 21.74 -17.69 12.79
N GLU A 243 22.51 -16.90 12.04
CA GLU A 243 23.06 -15.60 12.47
C GLU A 243 22.03 -14.45 12.52
N GLY A 244 20.76 -14.72 12.26
CA GLY A 244 19.68 -13.75 12.38
C GLY A 244 19.42 -12.90 11.14
N TYR A 245 19.85 -13.37 9.95
CA TYR A 245 19.46 -12.81 8.66
C TYR A 245 18.29 -13.57 8.05
N CYS A 246 17.61 -13.00 7.06
CA CYS A 246 16.61 -13.72 6.28
C CYS A 246 16.69 -13.33 4.80
N GLY A 247 17.00 -14.31 3.96
CA GLY A 247 17.07 -14.17 2.51
C GLY A 247 15.74 -14.53 1.85
N TRP A 248 15.31 -13.73 0.89
CA TRP A 248 14.17 -14.04 0.02
C TRP A 248 14.62 -13.94 -1.43
N MET A 249 14.27 -14.93 -2.22
CA MET A 249 14.50 -14.94 -3.66
C MET A 249 13.16 -15.19 -4.34
N ASN A 250 12.79 -14.30 -5.26
CA ASN A 250 11.53 -14.37 -5.97
C ASN A 250 11.76 -14.13 -7.44
N ILE A 251 10.92 -14.72 -8.28
CA ILE A 251 10.73 -14.19 -9.63
C ILE A 251 9.90 -12.90 -9.54
N HIS A 252 10.32 -11.88 -10.29
CA HIS A 252 9.58 -10.64 -10.44
C HIS A 252 8.86 -10.59 -11.78
N ASP A 253 9.53 -11.03 -12.84
CA ASP A 253 9.00 -11.04 -14.20
C ASP A 253 9.55 -12.24 -14.97
N ALA A 254 8.66 -13.11 -15.44
CA ALA A 254 8.96 -14.26 -16.29
C ALA A 254 7.91 -14.40 -17.43
N ASP A 255 7.46 -13.27 -17.97
CA ASP A 255 6.48 -13.26 -19.08
C ASP A 255 7.00 -13.97 -20.33
N ASP A 256 8.30 -13.85 -20.60
CA ASP A 256 8.95 -14.44 -21.75
C ASP A 256 9.58 -15.79 -21.39
N ILE A 257 8.81 -16.88 -21.53
CA ILE A 257 9.25 -18.23 -21.14
C ILE A 257 10.42 -18.75 -22.00
N ASP A 258 10.51 -18.31 -23.25
CA ASP A 258 11.50 -18.79 -24.22
C ASP A 258 12.87 -18.11 -24.03
N HIS A 259 12.89 -16.95 -23.37
CA HIS A 259 14.09 -16.17 -23.08
C HIS A 259 14.32 -15.96 -21.56
N PRO A 260 14.83 -16.97 -20.84
CA PRO A 260 15.18 -16.87 -19.42
C PRO A 260 16.14 -15.73 -19.07
N GLU A 261 16.98 -15.30 -20.02
CA GLU A 261 17.86 -14.13 -19.87
C GLU A 261 17.09 -12.81 -19.69
N ASN A 262 15.83 -12.74 -20.13
CA ASN A 262 14.95 -11.59 -19.94
C ASN A 262 14.29 -11.59 -18.55
N TRP A 263 14.29 -12.72 -17.83
CA TRP A 263 13.64 -12.82 -16.54
C TRP A 263 14.26 -11.88 -15.50
N ILE A 264 13.39 -11.27 -14.70
CA ILE A 264 13.79 -10.39 -13.62
C ILE A 264 13.55 -11.12 -12.30
N PHE A 265 14.60 -11.22 -11.49
CA PHE A 265 14.55 -11.77 -10.14
C PHE A 265 14.50 -10.62 -9.13
N ALA A 266 13.77 -10.81 -8.03
CA ALA A 266 13.74 -9.90 -6.89
C ALA A 266 14.36 -10.57 -5.67
N HIS A 267 15.42 -9.95 -5.14
CA HIS A 267 16.14 -10.48 -4.00
C HIS A 267 16.04 -9.54 -2.81
N TYR A 268 15.80 -10.12 -1.64
CA TYR A 268 15.68 -9.40 -0.38
C TYR A 268 16.62 -10.04 0.63
N ILE A 269 17.37 -9.23 1.36
CA ILE A 269 18.01 -9.68 2.59
C ILE A 269 17.57 -8.73 3.70
N SER A 270 16.87 -9.26 4.69
CA SER A 270 16.61 -8.55 5.94
C SER A 270 17.60 -8.95 7.02
N PHE A 271 17.98 -7.96 7.83
CA PHE A 271 19.08 -8.07 8.78
C PHE A 271 18.78 -7.25 10.05
N PRO A 272 19.37 -7.63 11.20
CA PRO A 272 19.25 -6.87 12.44
C PRO A 272 19.88 -5.49 12.27
N GLU A 273 19.15 -4.44 12.64
CA GLU A 273 19.64 -3.07 12.63
C GLU A 273 18.83 -2.24 13.64
N PRO A 274 19.45 -1.64 14.67
CA PRO A 274 18.72 -0.92 15.73
C PRO A 274 17.69 0.06 15.18
N ARG A 275 16.51 0.14 15.82
CA ARG A 275 15.39 0.97 15.35
C ARG A 275 15.73 2.45 15.16
N ASP A 276 16.66 2.96 15.96
CA ASP A 276 17.16 4.33 15.97
C ASP A 276 18.34 4.55 15.03
N HIS A 277 18.87 3.48 14.41
CA HIS A 277 19.94 3.59 13.44
C HIS A 277 19.50 4.36 12.19
N VAL A 278 20.26 5.39 11.84
CA VAL A 278 20.11 6.16 10.61
C VAL A 278 21.10 5.62 9.57
N ASN A 279 20.58 5.02 8.52
CA ASN A 279 21.40 4.47 7.43
C ASN A 279 21.75 5.56 6.41
N THR A 280 23.06 5.75 6.18
CA THR A 280 23.60 6.77 5.26
C THR A 280 24.33 6.17 4.06
N ARG A 281 24.22 4.86 3.83
CA ARG A 281 24.91 4.19 2.72
C ARG A 281 24.35 4.68 1.38
N THR A 282 25.26 4.84 0.42
CA THR A 282 24.95 5.04 -0.99
C THR A 282 24.42 3.76 -1.63
N MET A 283 23.85 3.87 -2.83
CA MET A 283 23.37 2.72 -3.60
C MET A 283 24.47 1.66 -3.81
N ARG A 284 25.68 2.10 -4.15
CA ARG A 284 26.84 1.21 -4.36
C ARG A 284 27.30 0.54 -3.08
N GLU A 285 27.26 1.25 -1.95
CA GLU A 285 27.57 0.66 -0.63
C GLU A 285 26.49 -0.34 -0.20
N HIS A 286 25.22 -0.12 -0.55
CA HIS A 286 24.17 -1.11 -0.38
C HIS A 286 24.40 -2.36 -1.22
N ALA A 287 24.81 -2.22 -2.49
CA ALA A 287 25.17 -3.35 -3.33
C ALA A 287 26.34 -4.16 -2.73
N ALA A 288 27.39 -3.48 -2.27
CA ALA A 288 28.53 -4.13 -1.60
C ALA A 288 28.11 -4.85 -0.30
N HIS A 289 27.30 -4.20 0.53
CA HIS A 289 26.79 -4.79 1.76
C HIS A 289 25.90 -6.02 1.50
N GLN A 290 25.04 -5.96 0.49
CA GLN A 290 24.18 -7.08 0.12
C GLN A 290 24.98 -8.28 -0.37
N LYS A 291 26.03 -8.06 -1.18
CA LYS A 291 26.99 -9.12 -1.58
C LYS A 291 27.70 -9.74 -0.39
N GLU A 292 28.10 -8.93 0.59
CA GLU A 292 28.74 -9.44 1.81
C GLU A 292 27.79 -10.30 2.65
N LEU A 293 26.54 -9.86 2.82
CA LEU A 293 25.53 -10.66 3.50
C LEU A 293 25.26 -11.97 2.75
N ALA A 294 25.16 -11.92 1.42
CA ALA A 294 24.87 -13.07 0.58
C ALA A 294 25.90 -14.20 0.70
N ARG A 295 27.18 -13.89 0.94
CA ARG A 295 28.25 -14.89 1.12
C ARG A 295 28.02 -15.81 2.32
N ARG A 296 27.24 -15.36 3.30
CA ARG A 296 26.85 -16.16 4.47
C ARG A 296 25.80 -17.22 4.10
N PHE A 297 25.02 -16.97 3.05
CA PHE A 297 24.01 -17.92 2.59
C PHE A 297 24.62 -19.00 1.69
N VAL A 298 23.90 -20.11 1.54
CA VAL A 298 24.16 -21.11 0.49
C VAL A 298 23.61 -20.66 -0.86
N ASP A 299 23.90 -21.44 -1.88
CA ASP A 299 23.21 -21.33 -3.15
C ASP A 299 21.70 -21.62 -3.00
N PRO A 300 20.84 -20.86 -3.70
CA PRO A 300 21.19 -20.01 -4.83
C PRO A 300 21.52 -18.55 -4.45
N TRP A 301 21.31 -18.14 -3.19
CA TRP A 301 21.52 -16.75 -2.77
C TRP A 301 22.94 -16.29 -3.00
N ARG A 302 23.94 -17.05 -2.55
CA ARG A 302 25.36 -16.69 -2.72
C ARG A 302 25.67 -16.37 -4.18
N SER A 303 25.43 -17.33 -5.06
CA SER A 303 25.66 -17.16 -6.50
C SER A 303 24.87 -16.00 -7.11
N ALA A 304 23.56 -15.89 -6.82
CA ALA A 304 22.70 -14.84 -7.39
C ALA A 304 23.25 -13.43 -7.12
N PHE A 305 23.71 -13.18 -5.89
CA PHE A 305 24.26 -11.89 -5.51
C PHE A 305 25.71 -11.69 -5.98
N GLU A 306 26.52 -12.75 -6.08
CA GLU A 306 27.85 -12.65 -6.68
C GLU A 306 27.80 -12.21 -8.13
N TRP A 307 26.84 -12.74 -8.90
CA TRP A 307 26.60 -12.38 -10.30
C TRP A 307 26.01 -10.98 -10.51
N MET A 308 25.50 -10.34 -9.46
CA MET A 308 24.94 -8.99 -9.53
C MET A 308 26.02 -7.97 -9.93
N SER A 309 25.69 -7.02 -10.82
CA SER A 309 26.60 -5.91 -11.12
C SER A 309 26.89 -5.06 -9.88
N PRO A 310 28.12 -4.54 -9.68
CA PRO A 310 28.39 -3.56 -8.62
C PRO A 310 27.54 -2.29 -8.70
N ASP A 311 27.06 -1.95 -9.90
CA ASP A 311 26.23 -0.77 -10.17
C ASP A 311 24.73 -1.06 -10.11
N ASN A 312 24.33 -2.28 -9.73
CA ASN A 312 22.92 -2.64 -9.57
C ASN A 312 22.26 -1.78 -8.49
N GLU A 313 21.05 -1.30 -8.75
CA GLU A 313 20.28 -0.58 -7.74
C GLU A 313 19.89 -1.53 -6.60
N VAL A 314 20.20 -1.12 -5.36
CA VAL A 314 19.85 -1.83 -4.12
C VAL A 314 19.17 -0.87 -3.16
N TRP A 315 17.85 -0.96 -3.06
CA TRP A 315 17.07 -0.10 -2.19
C TRP A 315 17.13 -0.59 -0.75
N TYR A 316 17.38 0.34 0.16
CA TYR A 316 17.26 0.12 1.58
C TYR A 316 15.85 0.46 2.10
N SER A 317 15.38 -0.35 3.04
CA SER A 317 14.14 -0.13 3.77
C SER A 317 14.31 -0.52 5.23
N LYS A 318 14.30 0.46 6.13
CA LYS A 318 14.04 0.22 7.55
C LYS A 318 12.62 -0.35 7.70
N LEU A 319 12.48 -1.48 8.40
CA LEU A 319 11.17 -2.08 8.62
C LEU A 319 10.41 -1.25 9.64
N ARG A 320 9.12 -1.03 9.37
CA ARG A 320 8.25 -0.20 10.19
C ARG A 320 6.85 -0.78 10.26
N ASN A 321 6.10 -0.37 11.26
CA ASN A 321 4.69 -0.65 11.37
C ASN A 321 3.92 0.53 12.00
N TRP A 322 2.60 0.42 12.04
CA TRP A 322 1.73 1.31 12.80
C TRP A 322 0.47 0.54 13.19
N ASP A 323 0.24 0.38 14.48
CA ASP A 323 -0.83 -0.46 15.02
C ASP A 323 -2.08 0.40 15.30
N PRO A 324 -3.14 0.34 14.49
CA PRO A 324 -4.32 1.18 14.66
C PRO A 324 -5.07 0.91 15.97
N SER A 325 -4.75 -0.17 16.69
CA SER A 325 -5.42 -0.54 17.93
C SER A 325 -4.83 0.09 19.20
N LEU A 326 -3.70 0.79 19.10
CA LEU A 326 -3.13 1.55 20.23
C LEU A 326 -3.98 2.80 20.57
N PRO A 327 -4.18 3.14 21.87
CA PRO A 327 -5.03 4.27 22.26
C PRO A 327 -4.67 5.61 21.60
N GLU A 328 -3.37 5.91 21.48
CA GLU A 328 -2.80 7.10 20.85
C GLU A 328 -3.02 7.15 19.33
N HIS A 329 -3.43 6.03 18.72
CA HIS A 329 -3.69 5.91 17.29
C HIS A 329 -5.18 6.02 16.94
N ARG A 330 -6.04 6.39 17.91
CA ARG A 330 -7.47 6.66 17.64
C ARG A 330 -7.66 8.08 17.14
N TRP A 331 -8.39 8.22 16.03
CA TRP A 331 -8.69 9.51 15.42
C TRP A 331 -10.16 9.91 15.60
N ASP A 332 -10.43 11.21 15.54
CA ASP A 332 -11.77 11.72 15.27
C ASP A 332 -12.04 11.60 13.77
N ASN A 333 -13.06 10.82 13.40
CA ASN A 333 -13.44 10.56 12.02
C ASN A 333 -14.46 11.58 11.48
N TYR A 334 -14.72 12.67 12.22
CA TYR A 334 -15.69 13.72 11.89
C TYR A 334 -17.09 13.17 11.65
N GLN A 335 -17.60 12.36 12.58
CA GLN A 335 -18.90 11.68 12.47
C GLN A 335 -18.97 10.81 11.20
N GLY A 336 -17.94 10.00 11.00
CA GLY A 336 -17.82 9.07 9.87
C GLY A 336 -17.64 9.76 8.52
N ARG A 337 -17.07 10.97 8.46
CA ARG A 337 -16.78 11.67 7.19
C ARG A 337 -15.37 11.45 6.69
N VAL A 338 -14.45 10.98 7.51
CA VAL A 338 -13.09 10.66 7.09
C VAL A 338 -12.69 9.34 7.72
N THR A 339 -12.27 8.38 6.91
CA THR A 339 -11.77 7.10 7.41
C THR A 339 -10.55 6.63 6.63
N LEU A 340 -9.84 5.64 7.19
CA LEU A 340 -8.57 5.11 6.66
C LEU A 340 -8.76 3.65 6.20
N ALA A 341 -8.02 3.24 5.18
CA ALA A 341 -8.01 1.86 4.66
C ALA A 341 -6.62 1.47 4.09
N GLY A 342 -6.29 0.18 4.16
CA GLY A 342 -4.99 -0.34 3.72
C GLY A 342 -3.81 0.22 4.52
N ASP A 343 -2.65 0.43 3.89
CA ASP A 343 -1.46 0.97 4.56
C ASP A 343 -1.65 2.40 5.13
N ALA A 344 -2.72 3.11 4.76
CA ALA A 344 -3.08 4.35 5.44
C ALA A 344 -3.58 4.10 6.87
N ALA A 345 -4.10 2.91 7.16
CA ALA A 345 -4.63 2.52 8.46
C ALA A 345 -3.77 1.50 9.21
N HIS A 346 -2.97 0.66 8.54
CA HIS A 346 -2.22 -0.42 9.22
C HIS A 346 -0.99 -0.88 8.43
N PRO A 347 -0.04 0.02 8.15
CA PRO A 347 1.23 -0.41 7.57
C PRO A 347 1.90 -1.42 8.52
N MET A 348 2.32 -2.55 7.95
CA MET A 348 2.87 -3.70 8.68
C MET A 348 4.13 -4.22 7.99
N THR A 349 4.90 -5.05 8.70
CA THR A 349 6.05 -5.71 8.09
C THR A 349 5.62 -6.82 7.14
N TYR A 350 6.43 -7.11 6.13
CA TYR A 350 6.00 -7.91 4.97
C TYR A 350 6.17 -9.43 5.15
N GLN A 351 6.81 -9.90 6.22
CA GLN A 351 7.23 -11.31 6.39
C GLN A 351 6.07 -12.31 6.35
N ARG A 352 4.84 -11.87 6.66
CA ARG A 352 3.63 -12.70 6.59
C ARG A 352 2.85 -12.58 5.28
N GLY A 353 3.20 -11.64 4.40
CA GLY A 353 2.49 -11.42 3.14
C GLY A 353 1.04 -10.93 3.28
N GLN A 354 0.65 -10.34 4.42
CA GLN A 354 -0.76 -10.03 4.72
C GLN A 354 -1.23 -8.64 4.22
N GLY A 355 -0.33 -7.70 3.97
CA GLY A 355 -0.68 -6.30 3.66
C GLY A 355 -1.71 -6.14 2.54
N LEU A 356 -1.49 -6.74 1.36
CA LEU A 356 -2.44 -6.65 0.25
C LEU A 356 -3.81 -7.24 0.62
N ASN A 357 -3.83 -8.39 1.29
CA ASN A 357 -5.07 -9.08 1.61
C ASN A 357 -5.92 -8.25 2.58
N HIS A 358 -5.30 -7.65 3.59
CA HIS A 358 -5.98 -6.71 4.49
C HIS A 358 -6.43 -5.45 3.76
N ALA A 359 -5.61 -4.90 2.85
CA ALA A 359 -5.96 -3.71 2.07
C ALA A 359 -7.19 -3.95 1.17
N ILE A 360 -7.31 -5.13 0.54
CA ILE A 360 -8.49 -5.49 -0.25
C ILE A 360 -9.70 -5.78 0.65
N LYS A 361 -9.50 -6.42 1.81
CA LYS A 361 -10.56 -6.63 2.79
C LYS A 361 -11.14 -5.33 3.32
N ASP A 362 -10.30 -4.34 3.57
CA ASP A 362 -10.76 -3.01 3.97
C ASP A 362 -11.59 -2.35 2.88
N ALA A 363 -11.11 -2.37 1.64
CA ALA A 363 -11.87 -1.84 0.50
C ALA A 363 -13.26 -2.51 0.41
N TYR A 364 -13.33 -3.82 0.63
CA TYR A 364 -14.58 -4.57 0.67
C TYR A 364 -15.48 -4.14 1.84
N THR A 365 -14.97 -4.14 3.07
CA THR A 365 -15.77 -3.81 4.26
C THR A 365 -16.22 -2.35 4.22
N ALA A 366 -15.37 -1.43 3.76
CA ALA A 366 -15.70 -0.03 3.56
C ALA A 366 -16.79 0.13 2.47
N CYS A 367 -16.67 -0.58 1.34
CA CYS A 367 -17.71 -0.58 0.30
C CYS A 367 -19.06 -1.05 0.86
N LYS A 368 -19.08 -2.16 1.61
CA LYS A 368 -20.30 -2.67 2.26
C LYS A 368 -20.89 -1.68 3.26
N ALA A 369 -20.05 -1.00 4.05
CA ALA A 369 -20.49 0.02 4.98
C ALA A 369 -21.13 1.19 4.24
N ILE A 370 -20.50 1.70 3.17
CA ILE A 370 -21.02 2.81 2.37
C ILE A 370 -22.33 2.41 1.69
N GLU A 371 -22.40 1.23 1.06
CA GLU A 371 -23.64 0.69 0.49
C GLU A 371 -24.80 0.66 1.48
N SER A 372 -24.53 0.35 2.76
CA SER A 372 -25.57 0.16 3.76
C SER A 372 -26.33 1.44 4.12
N PHE A 373 -25.70 2.61 3.97
CA PHE A 373 -26.34 3.89 4.25
C PHE A 373 -26.56 4.76 3.02
N TRP A 374 -25.89 4.53 1.88
CA TRP A 374 -25.81 5.53 0.81
C TRP A 374 -27.16 6.02 0.28
N ASN A 375 -28.23 5.19 0.24
CA ASN A 375 -29.61 5.57 -0.14
C ASN A 375 -29.72 6.71 -1.20
N GLN A 376 -29.08 6.56 -2.36
CA GLN A 376 -29.04 7.60 -3.42
C GLN A 376 -28.54 9.00 -2.95
N GLY A 377 -27.64 8.99 -1.97
CA GLY A 377 -27.10 10.12 -1.24
C GLY A 377 -28.09 10.79 -0.28
N ASP A 378 -29.21 10.16 0.05
CA ASP A 378 -30.22 10.65 1.01
C ASP A 378 -30.16 9.85 2.31
N PHE A 379 -29.19 10.20 3.16
CA PHE A 379 -28.91 9.52 4.41
C PHE A 379 -28.64 10.50 5.53
N THR A 380 -28.91 10.06 6.76
CA THR A 380 -28.68 10.81 7.98
C THR A 380 -27.22 10.76 8.41
N THR A 381 -26.82 11.71 9.25
CA THR A 381 -25.49 11.70 9.87
C THR A 381 -25.32 10.46 10.74
N GLU A 382 -26.37 10.02 11.42
CA GLU A 382 -26.41 8.86 12.31
C GLU A 382 -26.17 7.55 11.54
N GLU A 383 -26.84 7.36 10.39
CA GLU A 383 -26.66 6.17 9.55
C GLU A 383 -25.22 6.06 9.03
N ARG A 384 -24.65 7.16 8.49
CA ARG A 384 -23.24 7.19 8.08
C ARG A 384 -22.32 6.90 9.25
N THR A 385 -22.52 7.61 10.37
CA THR A 385 -21.66 7.49 11.55
C THR A 385 -21.65 6.06 12.07
N GLY A 386 -22.82 5.44 12.22
CA GLY A 386 -22.95 4.05 12.67
C GLY A 386 -22.25 3.07 11.74
N ALA A 387 -22.48 3.18 10.42
CA ALA A 387 -21.87 2.28 9.45
C ALA A 387 -20.33 2.40 9.41
N ILE A 388 -19.80 3.63 9.43
CA ILE A 388 -18.35 3.86 9.40
C ILE A 388 -17.70 3.43 10.72
N GLN A 389 -18.35 3.66 11.87
CA GLN A 389 -17.86 3.16 13.17
C GLN A 389 -17.81 1.63 13.21
N MET A 390 -18.79 0.93 12.60
CA MET A 390 -18.76 -0.53 12.49
C MET A 390 -17.60 -1.01 11.62
N TYR A 391 -17.34 -0.34 10.49
CA TYR A 391 -16.18 -0.61 9.65
C TYR A 391 -14.87 -0.40 10.42
N GLU A 392 -14.69 0.76 11.05
CA GLU A 392 -13.47 1.09 11.78
C GLU A 392 -13.23 0.12 12.94
N LYS A 393 -14.28 -0.23 13.69
CA LYS A 393 -14.17 -1.22 14.77
C LYS A 393 -13.67 -2.57 14.27
N GLU A 394 -14.23 -3.08 13.17
CA GLU A 394 -13.77 -4.34 12.54
C GLU A 394 -12.32 -4.22 12.07
N MET A 395 -12.03 -3.17 11.31
CA MET A 395 -10.72 -2.94 10.70
C MET A 395 -9.64 -2.80 11.77
N ILE A 396 -9.85 -1.99 12.81
CA ILE A 396 -8.90 -1.75 13.90
C ILE A 396 -8.60 -3.05 14.65
N MET A 397 -9.63 -3.84 15.00
CA MET A 397 -9.43 -5.09 15.72
C MET A 397 -8.62 -6.10 14.89
N ARG A 398 -9.04 -6.34 13.64
CA ARG A 398 -8.40 -7.30 12.75
C ARG A 398 -6.97 -6.90 12.40
N THR A 399 -6.75 -5.63 12.05
CA THR A 399 -5.47 -5.18 11.50
C THR A 399 -4.47 -4.84 12.59
N GLY A 400 -4.92 -4.38 13.77
CA GLY A 400 -4.03 -4.23 14.93
C GLY A 400 -3.44 -5.56 15.38
N GLU A 401 -4.25 -6.64 15.39
CA GLU A 401 -3.73 -7.99 15.63
C GLU A 401 -2.70 -8.39 14.57
N GLU A 402 -3.00 -8.18 13.28
CA GLU A 402 -2.09 -8.58 12.21
C GLU A 402 -0.78 -7.78 12.19
N VAL A 403 -0.81 -6.48 12.53
CA VAL A 403 0.41 -5.65 12.68
C VAL A 403 1.35 -6.26 13.72
N ARG A 404 0.82 -6.64 14.89
CA ARG A 404 1.60 -7.26 15.97
C ARG A 404 2.13 -8.64 15.58
N LEU A 405 1.29 -9.47 14.94
CA LEU A 405 1.71 -10.80 14.46
C LEU A 405 2.79 -10.71 13.37
N SER A 406 2.72 -9.69 12.50
CA SER A 406 3.72 -9.40 11.47
C SER A 406 5.07 -9.02 12.09
N GLU A 407 5.06 -8.13 13.09
CA GLU A 407 6.28 -7.80 13.83
C GLU A 407 6.83 -9.03 14.57
N GLU A 408 5.99 -9.80 15.25
CA GLU A 408 6.41 -11.02 15.96
C GLU A 408 7.03 -12.05 14.99
N THR A 409 6.43 -12.21 13.81
CA THR A 409 6.99 -13.09 12.77
C THR A 409 8.34 -12.58 12.28
N THR A 410 8.48 -11.26 12.14
CA THR A 410 9.76 -10.63 11.79
C THR A 410 10.83 -10.96 12.83
N LEU A 411 10.53 -10.77 14.11
CA LEU A 411 11.41 -11.10 15.23
C LEU A 411 11.80 -12.58 15.24
N LYS A 412 10.83 -13.48 15.00
CA LYS A 412 11.07 -14.93 14.94
C LYS A 412 12.00 -15.28 13.77
N MET A 413 11.74 -14.78 12.57
CA MET A 413 12.56 -15.10 11.38
C MET A 413 14.03 -14.71 11.52
N HIS A 414 14.36 -13.72 12.36
CA HIS A 414 15.72 -13.27 12.61
C HIS A 414 16.29 -13.80 13.94
N ASN A 415 15.64 -14.79 14.56
CA ASN A 415 16.13 -15.45 15.76
C ASN A 415 15.98 -16.96 15.59
N TRP A 416 17.09 -17.65 15.38
CA TRP A 416 17.13 -19.06 15.03
C TRP A 416 16.35 -19.95 16.01
N SER A 417 16.58 -19.78 17.30
CA SER A 417 15.90 -20.57 18.34
C SER A 417 14.38 -20.34 18.29
N LYS A 418 13.95 -19.08 18.10
CA LYS A 418 12.52 -18.73 18.05
C LYS A 418 11.83 -19.20 16.77
N ILE A 419 12.45 -19.11 15.59
CA ILE A 419 11.82 -19.61 14.35
C ILE A 419 11.66 -21.13 14.40
N MET A 420 12.68 -21.86 14.89
CA MET A 420 12.61 -23.32 14.99
C MET A 420 11.55 -23.79 15.97
N GLN A 421 11.24 -23.02 17.02
CA GLN A 421 10.15 -23.29 17.96
C GLN A 421 8.80 -22.72 17.51
N SER A 422 8.74 -22.02 16.38
CA SER A 422 7.51 -21.40 15.94
C SER A 422 6.47 -22.45 15.54
N PRO A 423 5.16 -22.19 15.74
CA PRO A 423 4.11 -23.09 15.27
C PRO A 423 4.21 -23.41 13.77
N LEU A 424 4.71 -22.45 12.98
CA LEU A 424 4.95 -22.59 11.55
C LEU A 424 5.90 -23.76 11.23
N VAL A 425 7.01 -23.85 11.96
CA VAL A 425 8.03 -24.90 11.77
C VAL A 425 7.62 -26.20 12.44
N GLN A 426 7.09 -26.12 13.67
CA GLN A 426 6.74 -27.31 14.47
C GLN A 426 5.54 -28.08 13.91
N ASN A 427 4.52 -27.37 13.43
CA ASN A 427 3.23 -27.96 13.06
C ASN A 427 2.90 -27.84 11.56
N GLY A 428 3.72 -27.12 10.78
CA GLY A 428 3.36 -26.66 9.44
C GLY A 428 2.16 -25.70 9.43
N MET A 429 1.69 -25.30 8.24
CA MET A 429 0.35 -24.71 8.13
C MET A 429 -0.68 -25.83 8.07
N THR A 430 -1.31 -26.15 9.19
CA THR A 430 -2.59 -26.86 9.17
C THR A 430 -3.62 -25.88 8.62
N VAL A 431 -3.93 -26.00 7.33
CA VAL A 431 -5.14 -25.37 6.78
C VAL A 431 -6.31 -25.99 7.52
N LYS A 432 -6.85 -25.29 8.53
CA LYS A 432 -8.13 -25.67 9.10
C LYS A 432 -9.13 -25.53 7.96
N SER A 433 -9.57 -26.65 7.40
CA SER A 433 -10.77 -26.70 6.59
C SER A 433 -11.91 -26.15 7.46
N LYS A 434 -12.30 -24.90 7.22
CA LYS A 434 -13.59 -24.41 7.68
C LYS A 434 -14.63 -24.79 6.65
#